data_AF-A0A6H2A060-F1
#
_entry.id   AF-A0A6H2A060-F1
#
_cell.length_a   1.000
_cell.length_b   1.000
_cell.length_c   1.000
_cell.angle_alpha   90.00
_cell.angle_beta   90.00
_cell.angle_gamma   90.00
#
_symmetry.space_group_name_H-M   'P 1'
#
loop_
_entity.id
_entity.type
_entity.pdbx_description
1 polymer ?
#
loop_
_entity_poly.entity_id
_entity_poly.type
_entity_poly.pdbx_seq_one_letter_code
_entity_poly.pdbx_strand_id
1 'polypeptide(L)'
;MKLSYLIDLVAISNNKNKISDFQYVRYNYGPFDKKIHKHLGYLENNNIIKEGSNISSTGDEIVTYNINKKNNIVFDKIPDEERKIIDEVIESLEGFGTKALTELTYRTKPMKKIGATIENKKGLNKILNLNA
;
A
#
# COMPACT_ATOMS: atom_id res chain seq x y z
N MET A 1 -0.69 -2.75 -0.02
CA MET A 1 0.69 -2.31 -0.36
C MET A 1 0.73 -1.41 -1.57
N LYS A 2 0.05 -1.79 -2.67
CA LYS A 2 -0.18 -0.90 -3.82
C LYS A 2 -0.88 0.40 -3.41
N LEU A 3 -1.88 0.33 -2.52
CA LEU A 3 -2.57 1.52 -2.00
C LEU A 3 -1.62 2.50 -1.31
N SER A 4 -0.81 2.04 -0.35
CA SER A 4 0.19 2.88 0.33
C SER A 4 1.14 3.55 -0.68
N TYR A 5 1.60 2.81 -1.69
CA TYR A 5 2.43 3.35 -2.77
C TYR A 5 1.72 4.44 -3.59
N LEU A 6 0.45 4.24 -3.94
CA LEU A 6 -0.33 5.21 -4.71
C LEU A 6 -0.60 6.48 -3.88
N ILE A 7 -0.91 6.33 -2.60
CA ILE A 7 -1.06 7.44 -1.65
C ILE A 7 0.22 8.28 -1.61
N ASP A 8 1.37 7.63 -1.43
CA ASP A 8 2.67 8.30 -1.39
C ASP A 8 3.02 9.01 -2.70
N LEU A 9 2.65 8.43 -3.85
CA LEU A 9 2.82 9.09 -5.14
C LEU A 9 1.95 10.33 -5.28
N VAL A 10 0.69 10.27 -4.86
CA VAL A 10 -0.21 11.42 -4.92
C VAL A 10 0.26 12.52 -3.97
N ALA A 11 0.70 12.17 -2.77
CA ALA A 11 1.29 13.11 -1.83
C ALA A 11 2.49 13.86 -2.45
N ILE A 12 3.42 13.12 -3.06
CA ILE A 12 4.58 13.71 -3.75
C ILE A 12 4.15 14.59 -4.93
N SER A 13 3.15 14.16 -5.72
CA SER A 13 2.63 14.99 -6.82
C SER A 13 1.95 16.28 -6.36
N ASN A 14 1.44 16.31 -5.13
CA ASN A 14 0.85 17.49 -4.49
C ASN A 14 1.89 18.33 -3.74
N ASN A 15 3.18 18.17 -4.05
CA ASN A 15 4.31 18.85 -3.41
C ASN A 15 4.39 18.62 -1.89
N LYS A 16 3.89 17.47 -1.42
CA LYS A 16 4.04 17.02 -0.03
C LYS A 16 5.14 15.98 0.07
N ASN A 17 5.59 15.74 1.30
CA ASN A 17 6.49 14.63 1.57
C ASN A 17 5.73 13.29 1.44
N LYS A 18 6.50 12.22 1.25
CA LYS A 18 5.99 10.85 1.36
C LYS A 18 5.36 10.66 2.75
N ILE A 19 4.17 10.06 2.83
CA ILE A 19 3.41 9.89 4.08
C ILE A 19 3.93 8.66 4.83
N SER A 20 4.15 7.55 4.14
CA SER A 20 4.63 6.32 4.78
C SER A 20 6.14 6.34 5.04
N ASP A 21 6.65 5.42 5.86
CA ASP A 21 8.09 5.18 6.04
C ASP A 21 8.67 4.15 5.05
N PHE A 22 7.89 3.76 4.02
CA PHE A 22 8.21 2.64 3.14
C PHE A 22 9.20 2.98 2.03
N GLN A 23 10.10 2.05 1.73
CA GLN A 23 10.98 2.05 0.59
C GLN A 23 10.48 1.01 -0.42
N TYR A 24 9.69 1.48 -1.38
CA TYR A 24 9.09 0.58 -2.36
C TYR A 24 10.14 0.02 -3.32
N VAL A 25 10.16 -1.31 -3.41
CA VAL A 25 10.83 -2.02 -4.49
C VAL A 25 9.81 -2.55 -5.47
N ARG A 26 10.23 -2.70 -6.72
CA ARG A 26 9.50 -3.50 -7.70
C ARG A 26 9.49 -4.96 -7.26
N TYR A 27 8.32 -5.50 -6.97
CA TYR A 27 8.12 -6.91 -6.60
C TYR A 27 7.07 -7.58 -7.49
N ASN A 28 7.02 -8.91 -7.54
CA ASN A 28 6.23 -9.75 -8.47
C ASN A 28 5.01 -9.05 -9.12
N TYR A 29 4.06 -8.58 -8.30
CA TYR A 29 2.80 -8.00 -8.76
C TYR A 29 2.68 -6.49 -8.52
N GLY A 30 3.77 -5.79 -8.26
CA GLY A 30 3.78 -4.33 -8.08
C GLY A 30 4.76 -3.85 -7.01
N PRO A 31 4.66 -2.58 -6.62
CA PRO A 31 5.46 -1.98 -5.55
C PRO A 31 5.20 -2.67 -4.20
N PHE A 32 6.27 -2.91 -3.45
CA PHE A 32 6.22 -3.57 -2.14
C PHE A 32 7.36 -3.10 -1.23
N ASP A 33 7.15 -3.16 0.09
CA ASP A 33 8.20 -3.03 1.10
C ASP A 33 8.02 -4.14 2.15
N LYS A 34 9.11 -4.85 2.48
CA LYS A 34 9.13 -5.88 3.52
C LYS A 34 8.79 -5.36 4.92
N LYS A 35 8.99 -4.05 5.20
CA LYS A 35 8.64 -3.41 6.47
C LYS A 35 7.17 -3.59 6.83
N ILE A 36 6.30 -3.74 5.84
CA ILE A 36 4.88 -4.01 6.06
C ILE A 36 4.66 -5.24 6.94
N HIS A 37 5.36 -6.35 6.66
CA HIS A 37 5.22 -7.56 7.49
C HIS A 37 5.75 -7.34 8.90
N LYS A 38 6.81 -6.52 9.04
CA LYS A 38 7.33 -6.13 10.35
C LYS A 38 6.29 -5.31 11.13
N HIS A 39 5.65 -4.34 10.50
CA HIS A 39 4.62 -3.51 11.13
C HIS A 39 3.39 -4.34 11.49
N LEU A 40 2.89 -5.19 10.60
CA LEU A 40 1.76 -6.07 10.87
C LEU A 40 2.07 -7.06 12.01
N GLY A 41 3.22 -7.73 11.96
CA GLY A 41 3.64 -8.64 13.02
C GLY A 41 3.84 -7.94 14.36
N TYR A 42 4.35 -6.71 14.37
CA TYR A 42 4.41 -5.90 15.59
C TYR A 42 3.01 -5.62 16.14
N LEU A 43 2.07 -5.15 15.32
CA LEU A 43 0.71 -4.85 15.76
C LEU A 43 -0.01 -6.11 16.27
N GLU A 44 0.16 -7.24 15.60
CA GLU A 44 -0.43 -8.52 16.01
C GLU A 44 0.18 -9.05 17.32
N ASN A 45 1.51 -9.05 17.45
CA ASN A 45 2.20 -9.50 18.66
C ASN A 45 1.87 -8.63 19.89
N ASN A 46 1.56 -7.35 19.68
CA ASN A 46 1.10 -6.44 20.72
C ASN A 46 -0.43 -6.47 20.90
N ASN A 47 -1.12 -7.42 20.26
CA ASN A 47 -2.57 -7.62 20.35
C ASN A 47 -3.38 -6.38 19.92
N ILE A 48 -2.80 -5.50 19.09
CA ILE A 48 -3.42 -4.26 18.59
C ILE A 48 -4.38 -4.58 17.45
N ILE A 49 -3.97 -5.50 16.58
CA ILE A 49 -4.81 -6.06 15.52
C ILE A 49 -4.96 -7.56 15.74
N LYS A 50 -6.04 -8.11 15.19
CA LYS A 50 -6.27 -9.55 15.11
C LYS A 50 -6.38 -9.94 13.63
N GLU A 51 -5.54 -10.86 13.20
CA GLU A 51 -5.67 -11.50 11.90
C GLU A 51 -6.88 -12.45 11.89
N GLY A 52 -7.59 -12.48 10.76
CA GLY A 52 -8.62 -13.47 10.48
C GLY A 52 -8.67 -13.74 8.98
N SER A 53 -9.05 -14.95 8.59
CA SER A 53 -9.30 -15.29 7.20
C SER A 53 -10.78 -15.17 6.86
N ASN A 54 -11.07 -14.72 5.65
CA ASN A 54 -12.39 -14.75 5.05
C ASN A 54 -12.29 -15.36 3.65
N ILE A 55 -13.41 -15.79 3.09
CA ILE A 55 -13.49 -16.22 1.69
C ILE A 55 -14.10 -15.06 0.90
N SER A 56 -13.44 -14.65 -0.18
CA SER A 56 -13.96 -13.63 -1.09
C SER A 56 -15.20 -14.13 -1.84
N SER A 57 -15.92 -13.24 -2.50
CA SER A 57 -17.01 -13.61 -3.40
C SER A 57 -16.58 -14.49 -4.58
N THR A 58 -15.28 -14.54 -4.88
CA THR A 58 -14.67 -15.37 -5.93
C THR A 58 -14.18 -16.72 -5.41
N GLY A 59 -14.32 -17.00 -4.10
CA GLY A 59 -13.86 -18.25 -3.47
C GLY A 59 -12.39 -18.23 -3.02
N ASP A 60 -11.71 -17.09 -3.16
CA ASP A 60 -10.31 -16.93 -2.74
C ASP A 60 -10.22 -16.65 -1.24
N GLU A 61 -9.25 -17.26 -0.56
CA GLU A 61 -8.96 -16.91 0.83
C GLU A 61 -8.32 -15.51 0.90
N ILE A 62 -8.89 -14.65 1.73
CA ILE A 62 -8.39 -13.30 2.01
C ILE A 62 -8.04 -13.15 3.48
N VAL A 63 -6.87 -12.57 3.74
CA VAL A 63 -6.45 -12.20 5.09
C VAL A 63 -7.00 -10.83 5.42
N THR A 64 -7.65 -10.72 6.57
CA THR A 64 -8.25 -9.48 7.09
C THR A 64 -7.66 -9.17 8.47
N TYR A 65 -7.46 -7.87 8.73
CA TYR A 65 -6.95 -7.40 10.02
C TYR A 65 -8.00 -6.50 10.66
N ASN A 66 -8.39 -6.83 11.88
CA ASN A 66 -9.36 -6.03 12.65
C ASN A 66 -8.67 -5.44 13.87
N ILE A 67 -8.97 -4.17 14.18
CA ILE A 67 -8.49 -3.55 15.42
C ILE A 67 -9.10 -4.27 16.62
N ASN A 68 -8.25 -4.65 17.57
CA ASN A 68 -8.69 -5.23 18.83
C ASN A 68 -9.24 -4.13 19.73
N LYS A 69 -10.56 -3.94 19.70
CA LYS A 69 -11.29 -2.92 20.48
C LYS A 69 -11.17 -3.06 22.00
N LYS A 70 -10.60 -4.15 22.52
CA LYS A 70 -10.38 -4.33 23.97
C LYS A 70 -9.24 -3.48 24.50
N ASN A 71 -8.34 -3.01 23.64
CA ASN A 71 -7.23 -2.16 24.03
C ASN A 71 -7.62 -0.69 23.80
N ASN A 72 -7.52 0.15 24.84
CA ASN A 72 -7.64 1.61 24.73
C ASN A 72 -6.40 2.19 24.04
N ILE A 73 -6.23 1.87 22.76
CA ILE A 73 -5.07 2.30 21.98
C ILE A 73 -5.36 3.70 21.47
N VAL A 74 -4.50 4.63 21.84
CA VAL A 74 -4.47 5.97 21.26
C VAL A 74 -3.51 5.91 20.07
N PHE A 75 -4.04 6.22 18.88
CA PHE A 75 -3.22 6.36 17.70
C PHE A 75 -2.79 7.82 17.55
N ASP A 76 -1.56 8.04 17.10
CA ASP A 76 -1.15 9.35 16.65
C ASP A 76 -2.07 9.81 15.52
N LYS A 77 -2.54 11.05 15.60
CA LYS A 77 -3.41 11.61 14.56
C LYS A 77 -2.58 11.87 13.30
N ILE A 78 -3.02 11.33 12.18
CA ILE A 78 -2.51 11.71 10.85
C ILE A 78 -2.88 13.19 10.61
N PRO A 79 -1.93 14.06 10.22
CA PRO A 79 -2.22 15.45 9.89
C PRO A 79 -3.38 15.59 8.90
N ASP A 80 -4.24 16.59 9.08
CA ASP A 80 -5.47 16.71 8.28
C ASP A 80 -5.19 16.83 6.76
N GLU A 81 -4.08 17.46 6.38
CA GLU A 81 -3.63 17.55 4.99
C GLU A 81 -3.25 16.19 4.39
N GLU A 82 -2.54 15.36 5.15
CA GLU A 82 -2.17 14.00 4.74
C GLU A 82 -3.41 13.09 4.70
N ARG A 83 -4.29 13.26 5.69
CA ARG A 83 -5.55 12.53 5.77
C ARG A 83 -6.43 12.76 4.55
N LYS A 84 -6.55 14.02 4.11
CA LYS A 84 -7.31 14.37 2.91
C LYS A 84 -6.78 13.64 1.66
N ILE A 85 -5.46 13.58 1.49
CA ILE A 85 -4.85 12.85 0.37
C ILE A 85 -5.16 11.35 0.45
N ILE A 86 -5.06 10.76 1.64
CA ILE A 86 -5.39 9.34 1.86
C ILE A 86 -6.84 9.07 1.47
N ASP A 87 -7.77 9.86 1.98
CA ASP A 87 -9.20 9.69 1.75
C ASP A 87 -9.55 9.85 0.26
N GLU A 88 -9.04 10.89 -0.42
CA GLU A 88 -9.22 11.11 -1.86
C GLU A 88 -8.69 9.94 -2.72
N VAL A 89 -7.54 9.37 -2.34
CA VAL A 89 -6.98 8.20 -3.05
C VAL A 89 -7.83 6.95 -2.80
N ILE A 90 -8.32 6.74 -1.59
CA ILE A 90 -9.17 5.59 -1.28
C ILE A 90 -10.50 5.69 -2.02
N GLU A 91 -11.15 6.85 -1.99
CA GLU A 91 -12.42 7.12 -2.68
C GLU A 91 -12.28 6.97 -4.20
N SER A 92 -11.22 7.52 -4.79
CA SER A 92 -11.00 7.41 -6.24
C SER A 92 -10.68 5.98 -6.72
N LEU A 93 -10.27 5.10 -5.82
CA LEU A 93 -9.98 3.69 -6.10
C LEU A 93 -11.10 2.76 -5.62
N GLU A 94 -12.20 3.30 -5.11
CA GLU A 94 -13.35 2.49 -4.73
C GLU A 94 -13.87 1.72 -5.95
N GLY A 95 -14.18 0.43 -5.76
CA GLY A 95 -14.58 -0.47 -6.84
C GLY A 95 -13.44 -1.01 -7.71
N PHE A 96 -12.19 -0.54 -7.55
CA PHE A 96 -11.06 -1.11 -8.27
C PHE A 96 -10.69 -2.49 -7.71
N GLY A 97 -10.83 -3.52 -8.54
CA GLY A 97 -10.34 -4.86 -8.22
C GLY A 97 -8.81 -4.97 -8.20
N THR A 98 -8.30 -6.09 -7.67
CA THR A 98 -6.85 -6.37 -7.54
C THR A 98 -6.09 -6.26 -8.87
N LYS A 99 -6.69 -6.72 -9.98
CA LYS A 99 -6.11 -6.61 -11.33
C LYS A 99 -5.98 -5.15 -11.78
N ALA A 100 -7.04 -4.36 -11.61
CA ALA A 100 -7.05 -2.94 -11.99
C ALA A 100 -6.02 -2.14 -11.19
N LEU A 101 -5.93 -2.37 -9.87
CA LEU A 101 -4.91 -1.76 -9.02
C LEU A 101 -3.49 -2.17 -9.45
N THR A 102 -3.31 -3.44 -9.82
CA THR A 102 -2.04 -3.93 -10.34
C THR A 102 -1.66 -3.16 -11.60
N GLU A 103 -2.50 -3.16 -12.62
CA GLU A 103 -2.28 -2.42 -13.87
C GLU A 103 -1.98 -0.94 -13.64
N LEU A 104 -2.74 -0.29 -12.76
CA LEU A 104 -2.54 1.11 -12.39
C LEU A 104 -1.11 1.35 -11.88
N THR A 105 -0.61 0.51 -10.97
CA THR A 105 0.76 0.68 -10.44
C THR A 105 1.84 0.61 -11.53
N TYR A 106 1.72 -0.27 -12.53
CA TYR A 106 2.68 -0.34 -13.65
C TYR A 106 2.61 0.85 -14.60
N ARG A 107 1.50 1.58 -14.62
CA ARG A 107 1.36 2.78 -15.45
C ARG A 107 2.02 4.01 -14.83
N THR A 108 2.42 3.94 -13.55
CA THR A 108 3.09 5.04 -12.84
C THR A 108 4.50 5.32 -13.36
N LYS A 109 4.95 6.58 -13.25
CA LYS A 109 6.28 7.01 -13.72
C LYS A 109 7.43 6.19 -13.14
N PRO A 110 7.51 5.89 -11.82
CA PRO A 110 8.63 5.13 -11.26
C PRO A 110 8.77 3.73 -11.85
N MET A 111 7.64 3.05 -12.09
CA MET A 111 7.59 1.72 -12.67
C MET A 111 7.96 1.73 -14.15
N LYS A 112 7.44 2.69 -14.92
CA LYS A 112 7.81 2.87 -16.34
C LYS A 112 9.29 3.17 -16.53
N LYS A 113 9.87 4.00 -15.66
CA LYS A 113 11.29 4.40 -15.73
C LYS A 113 12.26 3.22 -15.60
N ILE A 114 11.89 2.18 -14.86
CA ILE A 114 12.68 0.95 -14.76
C ILE A 114 12.32 -0.11 -15.83
N GLY A 115 11.43 0.24 -16.76
CA GLY A 115 10.96 -0.65 -17.83
C GLY A 115 10.11 -1.83 -17.36
N ALA A 116 9.51 -1.73 -16.16
CA ALA A 116 8.70 -2.80 -15.59
C ALA A 116 7.35 -2.90 -16.30
N THR A 117 6.95 -4.12 -16.66
CA THR A 117 5.60 -4.47 -17.11
C THR A 117 5.08 -5.65 -16.29
N ILE A 118 3.77 -5.90 -16.34
CA ILE A 118 3.14 -7.02 -15.63
C ILE A 118 3.75 -8.36 -16.03
N GLU A 119 4.12 -8.50 -17.30
CA GLU A 119 4.57 -9.74 -17.91
C GLU A 119 6.09 -9.95 -17.80
N ASN A 120 6.84 -8.99 -17.24
CA ASN A 120 8.30 -9.05 -17.23
C ASN A 120 8.91 -8.96 -15.82
N LYS A 121 10.17 -9.41 -15.74
CA LYS A 121 11.00 -9.33 -14.53
C LYS A 121 11.94 -8.11 -14.54
N LYS A 122 11.75 -7.15 -15.45
CA LYS A 122 12.64 -5.98 -15.55
C LYS A 122 12.53 -5.14 -14.28
N GLY A 123 13.70 -4.80 -13.74
CA GLY A 123 13.81 -4.02 -12.53
C GLY A 123 13.29 -4.69 -11.26
N LEU A 124 13.08 -6.02 -11.26
CA LEU A 124 12.71 -6.75 -10.04
C LEU A 124 13.71 -6.45 -8.91
N ASN A 125 13.19 -6.23 -7.71
CA ASN A 125 13.91 -5.82 -6.51
C ASN A 125 14.61 -4.44 -6.60
N LYS A 126 14.47 -3.70 -7.70
CA LYS A 126 14.97 -2.31 -7.76
C LYS A 126 14.07 -1.41 -6.92
N ILE A 127 14.71 -0.52 -6.17
CA ILE A 127 14.06 0.57 -5.44
C ILE A 127 13.42 1.52 -6.47
N LEU A 128 12.16 1.87 -6.24
CA LEU A 128 11.44 2.84 -7.04
C LEU A 128 11.79 4.24 -6.55
N ASN A 129 12.17 5.12 -7.48
CA ASN A 129 12.31 6.55 -7.19
C ASN A 129 10.94 7.21 -7.39
N LEU A 130 10.32 7.71 -6.33
CA LEU A 130 8.98 8.31 -6.39
C LEU A 130 8.99 9.75 -6.95
N ASN A 131 10.15 10.41 -6.96
CA ASN A 131 10.33 11.77 -7.50
C ASN A 131 10.70 11.75 -9.01
N ALA A 132 10.41 10.64 -9.68
CA ALA A 132 10.97 10.28 -10.97
C ALA A 132 10.32 10.91 -12.20
#